data_AF-W5KFF7-F1
#
_entry.id   AF-W5KFF7-F1
#
_cell.length_a   1.000
_cell.length_b   1.000
_cell.length_c   1.000
_cell.angle_alpha   90.00
_cell.angle_beta   90.00
_cell.angle_gamma   90.00
#
_symmetry.space_group_name_H-M   'P 1'
#
loop_
_entity.id
_entity.type
_entity.pdbx_description
1 polymer ?
#
loop_
_entity_poly.entity_id
_entity_poly.type
_entity_poly.pdbx_seq_one_letter_code
_entity_poly.pdbx_strand_id
1 'polypeptide(L)'
;MKLLPFLFCLVLLTFCTEANPVIKENLAKQLLRSKRQKPGYPDEPMREHMLYLQRLEQRARETNLENWLNPHCYPRCDRNYGYPV
;
A
#
# COMPACT_ATOMS: atom_id res chain seq x y z
N MET A 1 53.91 35.05 -13.18
CA MET A 1 53.17 34.40 -12.07
C MET A 1 51.68 34.75 -12.02
N LYS A 2 50.98 34.86 -13.16
CA LYS A 2 49.52 35.18 -13.22
C LYS A 2 48.67 34.04 -13.79
N LEU A 3 49.32 33.08 -14.46
CA LEU A 3 48.68 31.90 -15.04
C LEU A 3 48.35 30.84 -13.97
N LEU A 4 49.15 30.76 -12.91
CA LEU A 4 48.95 29.82 -11.81
C LEU A 4 47.59 29.98 -11.09
N PRO A 5 47.18 31.19 -10.65
CA PRO A 5 45.86 31.36 -10.04
C PRO A 5 44.73 31.15 -11.05
N PHE A 6 44.95 31.46 -12.32
CA PHE A 6 43.95 31.28 -13.38
C PHE A 6 43.69 29.79 -13.66
N LEU A 7 44.76 28.99 -13.76
CA LEU A 7 44.68 27.52 -13.82
C LEU A 7 43.99 26.94 -12.59
N PHE A 8 44.30 27.45 -11.40
CA PHE A 8 43.66 27.00 -10.17
C PHE A 8 42.15 27.31 -10.16
N CYS A 9 41.75 28.51 -10.60
CA CYS A 9 40.34 28.88 -10.72
C CYS A 9 39.59 27.99 -11.73
N LEU A 10 40.20 27.66 -12.88
CA LEU A 10 39.59 26.77 -13.87
C LEU A 10 39.38 25.37 -13.31
N VAL A 11 40.36 24.83 -12.58
CA VAL A 11 40.25 23.53 -11.91
C VAL A 11 39.13 23.54 -10.87
N LEU A 12 39.07 24.57 -10.02
CA LEU A 12 37.99 24.72 -9.03
C LEU A 12 36.59 24.77 -9.69
N LEU A 13 36.44 25.50 -10.79
CA LEU A 13 35.18 25.59 -11.51
C LEU A 13 34.74 24.22 -12.04
N THR A 14 35.66 23.38 -12.54
CA THR A 14 35.30 22.03 -13.00
C THR A 14 34.77 21.13 -11.88
N PHE A 15 35.39 21.17 -10.70
CA PHE A 15 34.92 20.45 -9.52
C PHE A 15 33.57 20.97 -9.00
N CYS A 16 33.32 22.28 -9.09
CA CYS A 16 32.02 22.86 -8.72
C CYS A 16 30.92 22.52 -9.73
N THR A 17 31.25 22.33 -11.02
CA THR A 17 30.26 21.96 -12.04
C THR A 17 29.85 20.49 -12.03
N GLU A 18 30.71 19.59 -11.53
CA GLU A 18 30.31 18.20 -11.24
C GLU A 18 29.23 18.10 -10.15
N ALA A 19 29.04 19.17 -9.36
CA ALA A 19 28.00 19.25 -8.34
C ALA A 19 26.60 19.51 -8.92
N ASN A 20 26.42 19.62 -10.25
CA ASN A 20 25.10 19.54 -10.83
C ASN A 20 24.75 18.04 -10.94
N PRO A 21 23.93 17.48 -10.03
CA PRO A 21 23.72 16.05 -10.01
C PRO A 21 22.78 15.74 -11.15
N VAL A 22 23.34 15.48 -12.33
CA VAL A 22 22.71 14.55 -13.27
C VAL A 22 22.48 13.31 -12.42
N ILE A 23 21.21 13.15 -12.00
CA ILE A 23 20.81 12.14 -11.03
C ILE A 23 21.48 10.84 -11.42
N LYS A 24 22.32 10.29 -10.53
CA LYS A 24 23.04 9.05 -10.80
C LYS A 24 22.03 8.02 -11.29
N GLU A 25 22.36 7.33 -12.38
CA GLU A 25 21.45 6.42 -13.08
C GLU A 25 20.75 5.43 -12.13
N ASN A 26 21.47 4.97 -11.10
CA ASN A 26 20.94 4.08 -10.07
C ASN A 26 19.83 4.72 -9.24
N LEU A 27 19.97 6.00 -8.88
CA LEU A 27 18.97 6.74 -8.12
C LEU A 27 17.75 7.06 -8.98
N ALA A 28 17.94 7.40 -10.26
CA ALA A 28 16.86 7.56 -11.21
C ALA A 28 16.07 6.25 -11.39
N LYS A 29 16.77 5.12 -11.57
CA LYS A 29 16.16 3.78 -11.67
C LYS A 29 15.43 3.38 -10.38
N GLN A 30 15.97 3.72 -9.21
CA GLN A 30 15.33 3.45 -7.93
C GLN A 30 14.04 4.26 -7.76
N LEU A 31 14.06 5.54 -8.14
CA LEU A 31 12.87 6.40 -8.13
C LEU A 31 11.80 5.85 -9.08
N LEU A 32 12.16 5.48 -10.31
CA LEU A 32 11.24 4.89 -11.28
C LEU A 32 10.64 3.56 -10.80
N ARG A 33 11.41 2.71 -10.08
CA ARG A 33 10.87 1.50 -9.45
C ARG A 33 9.88 1.80 -8.34
N SER A 34 10.14 2.80 -7.50
CA SER A 34 9.25 3.19 -6.39
C SER A 34 7.90 3.72 -6.88
N LYS A 35 7.87 4.33 -8.07
CA LYS A 35 6.67 4.90 -8.68
C LYS A 35 5.93 3.92 -9.61
N ARG A 36 6.50 2.74 -9.86
CA ARG A 36 5.87 1.74 -10.72
C ARG A 36 4.71 1.11 -9.96
N GLN A 37 3.49 1.36 -10.44
CA GLN A 37 2.33 0.62 -9.97
C GLN A 37 2.53 -0.86 -10.34
N LYS A 38 2.21 -1.77 -9.41
CA LYS A 38 2.25 -3.21 -9.69
C LYS A 38 1.33 -3.51 -10.89
N PRO A 39 1.72 -4.42 -11.80
CA PRO A 39 0.81 -4.86 -12.84
C PRO A 39 -0.43 -5.47 -12.17
N GLY A 40 -1.61 -4.94 -12.53
CA GLY A 40 -2.90 -5.24 -11.89
C GLY A 40 -3.83 -4.04 -11.99
N TYR A 41 -5.14 -4.26 -11.90
CA TYR A 41 -6.08 -3.15 -11.81
C TYR A 41 -5.90 -2.42 -10.47
N PRO A 42 -5.98 -1.07 -10.44
CA PRO A 42 -5.85 -0.30 -9.20
C PRO A 42 -6.85 -0.76 -8.12
N ASP A 43 -7.98 -1.30 -8.54
CA ASP A 43 -9.08 -1.74 -7.67
C ASP A 43 -9.01 -3.23 -7.26
N GLU A 44 -8.06 -4.01 -7.78
CA GLU A 44 -7.86 -5.42 -7.39
C GLU A 44 -7.83 -5.65 -5.87
N PRO A 45 -7.05 -4.90 -5.06
CA PRO A 45 -7.03 -5.13 -3.61
C PRO A 45 -8.38 -4.85 -2.96
N MET A 46 -9.12 -3.86 -3.45
CA MET A 46 -10.44 -3.54 -2.93
C MET A 46 -11.46 -4.61 -3.33
N ARG A 47 -11.37 -5.13 -4.55
CA ARG A 47 -12.22 -6.22 -5.05
C ARG A 47 -12.01 -7.51 -4.26
N GLU A 48 -10.76 -7.89 -4.01
CA GLU A 48 -10.45 -9.07 -3.20
C GLU A 48 -10.95 -8.94 -1.77
N HIS A 49 -10.80 -7.74 -1.18
CA HIS A 49 -11.31 -7.46 0.17
C HIS A 49 -12.84 -7.57 0.24
N MET A 50 -13.56 -7.02 -0.74
CA MET A 50 -15.02 -7.14 -0.80
C MET A 50 -15.48 -8.60 -0.90
N LEU A 51 -14.82 -9.41 -1.75
CA LEU A 51 -15.11 -10.85 -1.85
C LEU A 51 -14.84 -11.61 -0.55
N TYR A 52 -13.79 -11.23 0.17
CA TYR A 52 -13.51 -11.78 1.50
C TYR A 52 -14.61 -11.43 2.51
N LEU A 53 -15.01 -10.16 2.57
CA LEU A 53 -16.10 -9.71 3.44
C LEU A 53 -17.41 -10.44 3.13
N GLN A 54 -17.73 -10.64 1.85
CA GLN A 54 -18.94 -11.35 1.44
C GLN A 54 -18.95 -12.81 1.93
N ARG A 55 -17.81 -13.51 1.88
CA ARG A 55 -17.70 -14.87 2.43
C ARG A 55 -17.86 -14.89 3.95
N LEU A 56 -17.35 -13.89 4.65
CA LEU A 56 -17.55 -13.76 6.10
C LEU A 56 -19.03 -13.54 6.43
N GLU A 57 -19.72 -12.68 5.69
CA GLU A 57 -21.15 -12.44 5.88
C GLU A 57 -21.96 -13.71 5.63
N GLN A 58 -21.63 -14.46 4.58
CA GLN A 58 -22.29 -15.72 4.29
C GLN A 58 -22.10 -16.72 5.43
N ARG A 59 -20.88 -16.91 5.92
CA ARG A 59 -20.63 -17.80 7.08
C ARG A 59 -21.35 -17.32 8.33
N ALA A 60 -21.36 -16.02 8.60
CA ALA A 60 -22.07 -15.45 9.73
C ALA A 60 -23.58 -15.70 9.63
N ARG A 61 -24.15 -15.64 8.42
CA ARG A 61 -25.56 -15.96 8.17
C ARG A 61 -25.85 -17.43 8.38
N GLU A 62 -24.99 -18.30 7.88
CA GLU A 62 -25.11 -19.76 8.03
C GLU A 62 -25.01 -20.16 9.51
N THR A 63 -23.97 -19.71 10.22
CA THR A 63 -23.81 -20.01 11.65
C THR A 63 -24.92 -19.41 12.49
N ASN A 64 -25.40 -18.21 12.14
CA ASN A 64 -26.54 -17.60 12.81
C ASN A 64 -27.80 -18.44 12.58
N LEU A 65 -28.07 -18.86 11.33
CA LEU A 65 -29.20 -19.74 11.00
C LEU A 65 -29.13 -21.08 11.73
N GLU A 66 -27.97 -21.74 11.76
CA GLU A 66 -27.74 -22.98 12.51
C GLU A 66 -28.01 -22.78 14.00
N ASN A 67 -27.53 -21.67 14.56
CA ASN A 67 -27.74 -21.30 15.95
C ASN A 67 -29.21 -21.00 16.26
N TRP A 68 -29.96 -20.37 15.35
CA TRP A 68 -31.42 -20.14 15.50
C TRP A 68 -32.23 -21.44 15.37
N LEU A 69 -31.82 -22.36 14.49
CA LEU A 69 -32.56 -23.60 14.22
C LEU A 69 -32.22 -24.73 15.20
N ASN A 70 -31.27 -24.51 16.11
CA ASN A 70 -30.88 -25.48 17.12
C ASN A 70 -31.85 -25.42 18.33
N PRO A 71 -32.65 -26.48 18.58
CA PRO A 71 -33.59 -26.53 19.71
C PRO A 71 -32.90 -26.56 21.09
N HIS A 72 -31.57 -26.74 21.14
CA HIS A 72 -30.76 -26.70 22.36
C HIS A 72 -29.99 -25.40 22.56
N CYS A 73 -30.24 -24.37 21.74
CA CYS A 73 -29.56 -23.09 21.89
C CYS A 73 -30.03 -22.31 23.12
N TYR A 74 -29.09 -21.57 23.73
CA TYR A 74 -29.39 -20.71 24.89
C TYR A 74 -30.38 -19.60 24.49
N PRO A 75 -31.24 -19.10 25.40
CA PRO A 75 -32.34 -18.16 25.08
C PRO A 75 -31.88 -16.81 24.51
N ARG A 76 -30.58 -16.48 24.57
CA ARG A 76 -29.98 -15.31 23.89
C ARG A 76 -29.85 -15.50 22.37
N CYS A 77 -30.15 -16.70 21.90
CA CYS A 77 -30.12 -17.14 20.51
C CYS A 77 -31.54 -17.43 20.00
N ASP A 78 -32.59 -16.81 20.57
CA ASP A 78 -33.93 -16.67 19.93
C ASP A 78 -34.11 -15.24 19.37
N ARG A 79 -34.46 -15.13 18.08
CA ARG A 79 -34.52 -13.87 17.34
C ARG A 79 -35.61 -12.96 17.91
N ASN A 80 -36.60 -13.56 18.56
CA ASN A 80 -37.69 -12.85 19.22
C ASN A 80 -37.31 -12.38 20.63
N TYR A 81 -36.13 -12.78 21.14
CA TYR A 81 -35.65 -12.50 22.50
C TYR A 81 -34.39 -11.61 22.54
N GLY A 82 -33.96 -11.08 21.40
CA GLY A 82 -32.91 -10.07 21.31
C GLY A 82 -33.51 -8.67 21.43
N TYR A 83 -33.16 -7.94 22.50
CA TYR A 83 -33.42 -6.49 22.54
C TYR A 83 -32.72 -5.82 21.35
N PRO A 84 -33.41 -4.94 20.59
CA PRO A 84 -32.73 -4.14 19.59
C PRO A 84 -31.74 -3.21 20.32
N VAL A 85 -30.47 -3.25 19.91
CA VAL A 85 -29.47 -2.24 20.28
C VAL A 85 -29.40 -1.21 19.17
#